data_AF-A0A2H0CCK9-F1
#
_entry.id   AF-A0A2H0CCK9-F1
#
_cell.length_a   1.000
_cell.length_b   1.000
_cell.length_c   1.000
_cell.angle_alpha   90.00
_cell.angle_beta   90.00
_cell.angle_gamma   90.00
#
_symmetry.space_group_name_H-M   'P 1'
#
loop_
_entity.id
_entity.type
_entity.pdbx_description
1 polymer ?
#
loop_
_entity_poly.entity_id
_entity_poly.type
_entity_poly.pdbx_seq_one_letter_code
_entity_poly.pdbx_strand_id
1 'polypeptide(L)'
;MPFFRYIARDKAGKLIDEMIETKSEEDLINGLQAKGLLVISVGPASEVKSKKKADMRKYHRAVKPHDLIMFSRELATLLGAGVTLIKSLEILCRQIESQTLLRAVEQIKKDVEGGYTFQNALKKHDKIFSPFWINLVETGEASGHLPLSLDQVAVYLEENAELKRKIVSALMYPMVLVVVATGAIAVFLIKIIPIFSEIFKGFNVELPVLTQTVINISNIARKYFFIVIGIAIAIFFVIKKYISTEKGRWQFDQAILKIPVVGQLVQEIATERFASGLGTLIKSGVPILHALEISEKTAGNKVMEKELREVRMAVKEGKGMGQTMQKSNLFSPLVIQMISVGEEIGELGKMLDR
;
A
#
# COMPACT_ATOMS: atom_id res chain seq x y z
N MET A 1 8.52 10.80 -53.71
CA MET A 1 7.19 11.39 -53.41
C MET A 1 7.09 11.53 -51.89
N PRO A 2 6.15 12.30 -51.32
CA PRO A 2 6.08 12.45 -49.86
C PRO A 2 5.63 11.15 -49.17
N PHE A 3 6.25 10.84 -48.04
CA PHE A 3 5.79 9.78 -47.15
C PHE A 3 4.67 10.31 -46.26
N PHE A 4 3.55 9.58 -46.23
CA PHE A 4 2.44 9.83 -45.33
C PHE A 4 2.32 8.70 -44.33
N ARG A 5 1.92 9.03 -43.11
CA ARG A 5 1.59 8.05 -42.07
C ARG A 5 0.09 8.07 -41.86
N TYR A 6 -0.51 6.88 -41.79
CA TYR A 6 -1.93 6.75 -41.53
C TYR A 6 -2.20 5.85 -40.33
N ILE A 7 -3.29 6.15 -39.62
CA ILE A 7 -3.88 5.27 -38.61
C ILE A 7 -5.27 4.92 -39.13
N ALA A 8 -5.51 3.64 -39.37
CA ALA A 8 -6.82 3.14 -39.80
C ALA A 8 -7.23 1.90 -39.00
N ARG A 9 -8.52 1.59 -39.00
CA ARG A 9 -9.10 0.43 -38.31
C ARG A 9 -9.70 -0.53 -39.33
N ASP A 10 -9.37 -1.81 -39.21
CA ASP A 10 -10.02 -2.84 -40.01
C ASP A 10 -11.42 -3.19 -39.47
N LYS A 11 -12.16 -4.01 -40.22
CA LYS A 11 -13.51 -4.47 -39.84
C LYS A 11 -13.53 -5.33 -38.57
N ALA A 12 -12.38 -5.90 -38.17
CA ALA A 12 -12.21 -6.67 -36.94
C ALA A 12 -11.86 -5.78 -35.73
N GLY A 13 -11.72 -4.46 -35.93
CA GLY A 13 -11.42 -3.50 -34.89
C GLY A 13 -9.91 -3.37 -34.57
N LYS A 14 -9.03 -3.99 -35.34
CA LYS A 14 -7.57 -3.91 -35.19
C LYS A 14 -7.06 -2.60 -35.80
N LEU A 15 -6.17 -1.93 -35.07
CA LEU A 15 -5.52 -0.70 -35.50
C LEU A 15 -4.30 -1.01 -36.38
N ILE A 16 -4.20 -0.32 -37.51
CA ILE A 16 -3.10 -0.38 -38.47
C ILE A 16 -2.44 1.00 -38.48
N ASP A 17 -1.14 1.05 -38.20
CA ASP A 17 -0.32 2.26 -38.10
C ASP A 17 0.93 2.06 -38.97
N GLU A 18 0.86 2.53 -40.20
CA GLU A 18 1.87 2.30 -41.24
C GLU A 18 2.21 3.59 -41.99
N MET A 19 3.38 3.57 -42.65
CA MET A 19 3.84 4.64 -43.52
C MET A 19 3.80 4.16 -44.96
N ILE A 20 3.25 4.99 -45.84
CA ILE A 20 3.14 4.70 -47.26
C ILE A 20 3.51 5.93 -48.09
N GLU A 21 4.17 5.69 -49.21
CA GLU A 21 4.50 6.73 -50.18
C GLU A 21 3.27 6.97 -51.08
N THR A 22 2.78 8.20 -51.12
CA THR A 22 1.62 8.58 -51.95
C THR A 22 1.81 9.99 -52.52
N LYS A 23 1.00 10.34 -53.52
CA LYS A 23 1.04 11.64 -54.20
C LYS A 23 0.31 12.73 -53.42
N SER A 24 -0.77 12.39 -52.71
CA SER A 24 -1.57 13.32 -51.91
C SER A 24 -2.24 12.60 -50.73
N GLU A 25 -2.66 13.38 -49.73
CA GLU A 25 -3.45 12.88 -48.60
C GLU A 25 -4.82 12.34 -49.06
N GLU A 26 -5.46 13.00 -50.03
CA GLU A 26 -6.74 12.57 -50.61
C GLU A 26 -6.63 11.21 -51.31
N ASP A 27 -5.55 10.97 -52.06
CA ASP A 27 -5.31 9.68 -52.71
C ASP A 27 -5.14 8.54 -51.70
N LEU A 28 -4.51 8.83 -50.55
CA LEU A 28 -4.35 7.85 -49.47
C LEU A 28 -5.67 7.55 -48.77
N ILE A 29 -6.48 8.56 -48.47
CA ILE A 29 -7.79 8.37 -47.85
C ILE A 29 -8.69 7.52 -48.76
N ASN A 30 -8.74 7.84 -50.06
CA ASN A 30 -9.53 7.09 -51.04
C ASN A 30 -9.05 5.64 -51.16
N GLY A 31 -7.74 5.41 -51.20
CA GLY A 31 -7.17 4.07 -51.24
C GLY A 31 -7.44 3.22 -49.99
N LEU A 32 -7.46 3.84 -48.81
CA LEU A 32 -7.77 3.16 -47.54
C LEU A 32 -9.26 2.85 -47.40
N GLN A 33 -10.14 3.78 -47.81
CA GLN A 33 -11.58 3.56 -47.84
C GLN A 33 -11.97 2.47 -48.85
N ALA A 34 -11.33 2.43 -50.03
CA ALA A 34 -11.53 1.36 -51.01
C ALA A 34 -11.13 -0.03 -50.49
N LYS A 35 -10.16 -0.09 -49.56
CA LYS A 35 -9.78 -1.32 -48.84
C LYS A 35 -10.70 -1.65 -47.66
N GLY A 36 -11.75 -0.86 -47.44
CA GLY A 36 -12.71 -1.05 -46.34
C GLY A 36 -12.13 -0.75 -44.96
N LEU A 37 -11.07 0.06 -44.89
CA LEU A 37 -10.46 0.51 -43.65
C LEU A 37 -11.08 1.85 -43.22
N LEU A 38 -11.41 1.98 -41.94
CA LEU A 38 -11.88 3.24 -41.35
C LEU A 38 -10.68 4.11 -41.00
N VAL A 39 -10.50 5.21 -41.73
CA VAL A 39 -9.40 6.15 -41.54
C VAL A 39 -9.64 6.99 -40.28
N ILE A 40 -8.71 6.95 -39.32
CA ILE A 40 -8.77 7.69 -38.05
C ILE A 40 -7.92 8.96 -38.11
N SER A 41 -6.77 8.90 -38.79
CA SER A 41 -5.85 10.03 -38.95
C SER A 41 -4.94 9.79 -40.14
N VAL A 42 -4.71 10.82 -40.96
CA VAL A 42 -3.69 10.86 -42.01
C VAL A 42 -2.90 12.16 -41.84
N GLY A 43 -1.65 12.17 -42.28
CA GLY A 43 -0.84 13.37 -42.38
C GLY A 43 0.60 13.08 -42.81
N PRO A 44 1.42 14.12 -43.02
CA PRO A 44 2.82 13.99 -43.38
C PRO A 44 3.57 13.15 -42.32
N ALA A 45 4.48 12.27 -42.74
CA ALA A 45 5.20 11.38 -41.83
C ALA A 45 5.99 12.12 -40.71
N SER A 46 6.31 13.39 -40.91
CA SER A 46 6.95 14.29 -39.94
C SER A 46 6.00 14.86 -38.88
N GLU A 47 4.70 14.95 -39.15
CA GLU A 47 3.71 15.61 -38.29
C GLU A 47 2.81 14.62 -37.54
N VAL A 48 2.59 13.43 -38.09
CA VAL A 48 1.83 12.37 -37.43
C VAL A 48 2.70 11.67 -36.38
N LYS A 49 2.80 12.29 -35.19
CA LYS A 49 3.37 11.63 -34.02
C LYS A 49 2.52 10.40 -33.69
N SER A 50 3.15 9.22 -33.71
CA SER A 50 2.49 7.94 -33.38
C SER A 50 1.64 8.06 -32.11
N LYS A 51 0.32 7.92 -32.25
CA LYS A 51 -0.62 7.84 -31.13
C LYS A 51 -0.53 6.50 -30.37
N LYS A 52 0.55 5.69 -30.53
CA LYS A 52 0.83 4.53 -29.66
C LYS A 52 1.05 4.87 -28.17
N LYS A 53 1.01 6.15 -27.79
CA LYS A 53 1.03 6.60 -26.38
C LYS A 53 -0.31 7.14 -25.85
N ALA A 54 -1.37 7.16 -26.66
CA ALA A 54 -2.63 7.81 -26.28
C ALA A 54 -3.63 6.90 -25.51
N ASP A 55 -3.35 5.60 -25.37
CA ASP A 55 -4.08 4.68 -24.46
C ASP A 55 -3.33 4.40 -23.14
N MET A 56 -2.17 5.07 -22.91
CA MET A 56 -1.33 4.88 -21.72
C MET A 56 -1.75 5.73 -20.51
N ARG A 57 -3.05 5.90 -20.27
CA ARG A 57 -3.57 6.41 -19.00
C ARG A 57 -4.77 5.52 -18.64
N LYS A 58 -4.58 4.42 -17.90
CA LYS A 58 -4.65 4.44 -16.43
C LYS A 58 -4.04 3.22 -15.74
N TYR A 59 -3.34 2.35 -16.46
CA TYR A 59 -2.82 1.13 -15.82
C TYR A 59 -1.57 1.40 -15.01
N HIS A 60 -1.65 1.17 -13.70
CA HIS A 60 -0.50 1.23 -12.81
C HIS A 60 -0.04 -0.20 -12.45
N ARG A 61 1.25 -0.37 -12.13
CA ARG A 61 1.83 -1.72 -11.96
C ARG A 61 1.55 -2.31 -10.58
N ALA A 62 1.70 -1.52 -9.52
CA ALA A 62 1.58 -2.00 -8.15
C ALA A 62 0.11 -2.20 -7.76
N VAL A 63 -0.16 -2.92 -6.67
CA VAL A 63 -1.50 -2.96 -6.07
C VAL A 63 -1.57 -1.87 -5.01
N LYS A 64 -2.51 -0.93 -5.14
CA LYS A 64 -2.77 0.13 -4.16
C LYS A 64 -3.90 -0.31 -3.22
N PRO A 65 -3.97 0.22 -1.98
CA PRO A 65 -5.08 -0.06 -1.07
C PRO A 65 -6.45 0.22 -1.68
N HIS A 66 -6.57 1.31 -2.44
CA HIS A 66 -7.81 1.67 -3.14
C HIS A 66 -8.27 0.60 -4.15
N ASP A 67 -7.36 -0.05 -4.88
CA ASP A 67 -7.75 -1.07 -5.86
C ASP A 67 -8.40 -2.28 -5.16
N LEU A 68 -7.88 -2.65 -3.99
CA LEU A 68 -8.39 -3.76 -3.19
C LEU A 68 -9.73 -3.44 -2.54
N ILE A 69 -9.91 -2.21 -2.05
CA ILE A 69 -11.17 -1.71 -1.51
C ILE A 69 -12.26 -1.77 -2.57
N MET A 70 -12.00 -1.16 -3.74
CA MET A 70 -12.96 -1.14 -4.85
C MET A 70 -13.29 -2.55 -5.32
N PHE A 71 -12.27 -3.40 -5.54
CA PHE A 71 -12.49 -4.80 -5.92
C PHE A 71 -13.39 -5.55 -4.93
N SER A 72 -13.17 -5.39 -3.62
CA SER A 72 -13.98 -6.04 -2.58
C SER A 72 -15.41 -5.53 -2.59
N ARG A 73 -15.59 -4.21 -2.64
CA ARG A 73 -16.90 -3.54 -2.59
C ARG A 73 -17.74 -3.87 -3.82
N GLU A 74 -17.15 -3.80 -5.01
CA GLU A 74 -17.83 -4.10 -6.26
C GLU A 74 -18.16 -5.58 -6.36
N LEU A 75 -17.27 -6.48 -5.93
CA LEU A 75 -17.56 -7.91 -5.88
C LEU A 75 -18.70 -8.23 -4.90
N ALA A 76 -18.69 -7.64 -3.70
CA ALA A 76 -19.77 -7.76 -2.73
C ALA A 76 -21.11 -7.28 -3.32
N THR A 77 -21.09 -6.15 -4.02
CA THR A 77 -22.28 -5.56 -4.66
C THR A 77 -22.85 -6.46 -5.75
N LEU A 78 -22.01 -6.97 -6.64
CA LEU A 78 -22.43 -7.84 -7.74
C LEU A 78 -23.00 -9.17 -7.23
N LEU A 79 -22.31 -9.80 -6.26
CA LEU A 79 -22.78 -11.04 -5.65
C LEU A 79 -24.07 -10.82 -4.83
N GLY A 80 -24.18 -9.69 -4.13
CA GLY A 80 -25.39 -9.30 -3.41
C GLY A 80 -26.59 -9.05 -4.34
N ALA A 81 -26.33 -8.61 -5.57
CA ALA A 81 -27.33 -8.50 -6.63
C ALA A 81 -27.68 -9.85 -7.31
N GLY A 82 -27.10 -10.96 -6.84
CA GLY A 82 -27.36 -12.30 -7.37
C GLY A 82 -26.56 -12.68 -8.62
N VAL A 83 -25.56 -11.88 -9.01
CA VAL A 83 -24.66 -12.23 -10.10
C VAL A 83 -23.73 -13.36 -9.66
N THR A 84 -23.46 -14.33 -10.53
CA THR A 84 -22.55 -15.45 -10.20
C THR A 84 -21.12 -14.95 -9.98
N LEU A 85 -20.32 -15.67 -9.18
CA LEU A 85 -18.93 -15.31 -8.89
C LEU A 85 -18.09 -15.17 -10.16
N ILE A 86 -18.15 -16.15 -11.06
CA ILE A 86 -17.40 -16.13 -12.33
C ILE A 86 -17.80 -14.91 -13.17
N LYS A 87 -19.10 -14.60 -13.26
CA LYS A 87 -19.56 -13.45 -14.04
C LYS A 87 -19.14 -12.13 -13.40
N SER A 88 -19.18 -12.06 -12.07
CA SER A 88 -18.73 -10.88 -11.32
C SER A 88 -17.24 -10.64 -11.54
N LEU A 89 -16.40 -11.67 -11.42
CA LEU A 89 -14.96 -11.58 -11.71
C LEU A 89 -14.69 -11.14 -13.16
N GLU A 90 -15.47 -11.63 -14.13
CA GLU A 90 -15.36 -11.21 -15.54
C GLU A 90 -15.66 -9.71 -15.73
N ILE A 91 -16.68 -9.19 -15.04
CA ILE A 91 -17.03 -7.76 -15.07
C ILE A 91 -15.88 -6.93 -14.46
N LEU A 92 -15.40 -7.33 -13.29
CA LEU A 92 -14.36 -6.59 -12.55
C LEU A 92 -13.01 -6.56 -13.29
N CYS A 93 -12.65 -7.62 -14.02
CA CYS A 93 -11.44 -7.62 -14.85
C CYS A 93 -11.39 -6.45 -15.85
N ARG A 94 -12.54 -5.89 -16.26
CA ARG A 94 -12.60 -4.76 -17.18
C ARG A 94 -12.43 -3.40 -16.49
N GLN A 95 -12.54 -3.36 -15.16
CA GLN A 95 -12.50 -2.14 -14.36
C GLN A 95 -11.20 -2.00 -13.54
N ILE A 96 -10.45 -3.09 -13.35
CA ILE A 96 -9.18 -3.08 -12.59
C ILE A 96 -8.10 -2.25 -13.30
N GLU A 97 -7.63 -1.19 -12.62
CA GLU A 97 -6.53 -0.35 -13.11
C GLU A 97 -5.13 -0.96 -12.81
N SER A 98 -4.99 -1.81 -11.80
CA SER A 98 -3.70 -2.41 -11.44
C SER A 98 -3.38 -3.64 -12.29
N GLN A 99 -2.25 -3.63 -13.00
CA GLN A 99 -1.83 -4.79 -13.82
C GLN A 99 -1.54 -6.03 -12.98
N THR A 100 -0.98 -5.86 -11.77
CA THR A 100 -0.69 -6.98 -10.88
C THR A 100 -1.98 -7.57 -10.31
N LEU A 101 -2.95 -6.73 -9.93
CA LEU A 101 -4.25 -7.20 -9.47
C LEU A 101 -5.03 -7.89 -10.60
N LEU A 102 -5.04 -7.31 -11.81
CA LEU A 102 -5.74 -7.87 -12.96
C LEU A 102 -5.28 -9.30 -13.25
N ARG A 103 -3.97 -9.53 -13.34
CA ARG A 103 -3.42 -10.88 -13.57
C ARG A 103 -3.80 -11.87 -12.48
N ALA A 104 -3.83 -11.41 -11.22
CA ALA A 104 -4.25 -12.25 -10.11
C ALA A 104 -5.74 -12.61 -10.22
N VAL A 105 -6.60 -11.63 -10.50
CA VAL A 105 -8.05 -11.85 -10.64
C VAL A 105 -8.37 -12.71 -11.87
N GLU A 106 -7.66 -12.54 -12.98
CA GLU A 106 -7.78 -13.43 -14.15
C GLU A 106 -7.41 -14.87 -13.83
N GLN A 107 -6.33 -15.08 -13.06
CA GLN A 107 -5.95 -16.42 -12.62
C GLN A 107 -6.96 -17.01 -11.63
N ILE A 108 -7.43 -16.20 -10.68
CA ILE A 108 -8.47 -16.61 -9.73
C ILE A 108 -9.74 -17.04 -10.46
N LYS A 109 -10.17 -16.26 -11.47
CA LYS A 109 -11.32 -16.61 -12.29
C LYS A 109 -11.14 -17.96 -12.97
N LYS A 110 -9.98 -18.21 -13.59
CA LYS A 110 -9.67 -19.51 -14.22
C LYS A 110 -9.66 -20.66 -13.23
N ASP A 111 -9.15 -20.43 -12.02
CA ASP A 111 -9.12 -21.45 -10.97
C ASP A 111 -10.54 -21.80 -10.51
N VAL A 112 -11.40 -20.79 -10.32
CA VAL A 112 -12.81 -21.00 -9.96
C VAL A 112 -13.59 -21.66 -11.10
N GLU A 113 -13.36 -21.25 -12.35
CA GLU A 113 -13.90 -21.94 -13.55
C GLU A 113 -13.44 -23.40 -13.61
N GLY A 114 -12.22 -23.70 -13.14
CA GLY A 114 -11.66 -25.04 -13.02
C GLY A 114 -12.12 -25.84 -11.79
N GLY A 115 -13.05 -25.30 -10.98
CA GLY A 115 -13.64 -25.99 -9.83
C GLY A 115 -12.92 -25.80 -8.50
N TYR A 116 -11.91 -24.93 -8.41
CA TYR A 116 -11.34 -24.54 -7.12
C TYR A 116 -12.32 -23.64 -6.36
N THR A 117 -12.37 -23.77 -5.03
CA THR A 117 -13.06 -22.79 -4.17
C THR A 117 -12.43 -21.42 -4.32
N PHE A 118 -13.22 -20.36 -4.14
CA PHE A 118 -12.76 -18.99 -4.26
C PHE A 118 -11.64 -18.69 -3.25
N GLN A 119 -11.79 -19.19 -2.03
CA GLN A 119 -10.75 -19.14 -1.01
C GLN A 119 -9.43 -19.76 -1.49
N ASN A 120 -9.44 -20.93 -2.14
CA ASN A 120 -8.22 -21.62 -2.57
C ASN A 120 -7.53 -20.90 -3.72
N ALA A 121 -8.30 -20.29 -4.61
CA ALA A 121 -7.78 -19.41 -5.64
C ALA A 121 -7.09 -18.18 -5.04
N LEU A 122 -7.70 -17.54 -4.02
CA LEU A 122 -7.09 -16.39 -3.32
C LEU A 122 -5.79 -16.76 -2.59
N LYS A 123 -5.71 -17.95 -1.95
CA LYS A 123 -4.50 -18.41 -1.23
C LYS A 123 -3.25 -18.46 -2.11
N LYS A 124 -3.39 -18.68 -3.43
CA LYS A 124 -2.27 -18.64 -4.39
C LYS A 124 -1.68 -17.24 -4.59
N HIS A 125 -2.35 -16.21 -4.09
CA HIS A 125 -1.99 -14.79 -4.21
C HIS A 125 -1.87 -14.11 -2.83
N ASP A 126 -1.25 -14.79 -1.86
CA ASP A 126 -1.03 -14.35 -0.47
C ASP A 126 -0.28 -13.00 -0.30
N LYS A 127 0.47 -12.57 -1.32
CA LYS A 127 1.11 -11.25 -1.38
C LYS A 127 0.14 -10.10 -1.67
N ILE A 128 -1.04 -10.41 -2.20
CA ILE A 128 -2.09 -9.44 -2.57
C ILE A 128 -3.23 -9.52 -1.56
N PHE A 129 -3.69 -10.73 -1.25
CA PHE A 129 -4.80 -10.97 -0.34
C PHE A 129 -4.27 -11.41 1.03
N SER A 130 -4.59 -10.64 2.06
CA SER A 130 -4.11 -10.91 3.41
C SER A 130 -4.75 -12.19 3.99
N PRO A 131 -4.13 -12.82 5.01
CA PRO A 131 -4.74 -13.95 5.72
C PRO A 131 -6.14 -13.61 6.26
N PHE A 132 -6.34 -12.39 6.75
CA PHE A 132 -7.65 -11.91 7.19
C PHE A 132 -8.71 -12.01 6.09
N TRP A 133 -8.41 -11.47 4.90
CA TRP A 133 -9.31 -11.52 3.76
C TRP A 133 -9.66 -12.95 3.38
N ILE A 134 -8.63 -13.79 3.21
CA ILE A 134 -8.78 -15.17 2.77
C ILE A 134 -9.70 -15.95 3.70
N ASN A 135 -9.54 -15.79 5.02
CA ASN A 135 -10.36 -16.50 6.00
C ASN A 135 -11.79 -15.96 6.12
N LEU A 136 -11.99 -14.66 5.89
CA LEU A 136 -13.34 -14.08 5.84
C LEU A 136 -14.12 -14.62 4.63
N VAL A 137 -13.44 -14.74 3.49
CA VAL A 137 -13.97 -15.39 2.29
C VAL A 137 -14.23 -16.86 2.54
N GLU A 138 -13.33 -17.59 3.20
CA GLU A 138 -13.54 -19.00 3.58
C GLU A 138 -14.85 -19.19 4.35
N THR A 139 -15.07 -18.35 5.36
CA THR A 139 -16.25 -18.40 6.21
C THR A 139 -17.51 -17.98 5.46
N GLY A 140 -17.40 -16.96 4.59
CA GLY A 140 -18.50 -16.52 3.73
C GLY A 140 -18.90 -17.57 2.69
N GLU A 141 -17.91 -18.24 2.09
CA GLU A 141 -18.12 -19.30 1.10
C GLU A 141 -18.75 -20.52 1.76
N ALA A 142 -18.27 -20.94 2.94
CA ALA A 142 -18.82 -22.07 3.70
C ALA A 142 -20.24 -21.81 4.25
N SER A 143 -20.56 -20.57 4.63
CA SER A 143 -21.88 -20.18 5.15
C SER A 143 -22.87 -19.73 4.07
N GLY A 144 -22.45 -19.62 2.81
CA GLY A 144 -23.27 -19.09 1.72
C GLY A 144 -23.50 -17.57 1.75
N HIS A 145 -22.85 -16.85 2.69
CA HIS A 145 -22.98 -15.40 2.87
C HIS A 145 -21.75 -14.63 2.34
N LEU A 146 -21.18 -15.09 1.22
CA LEU A 146 -20.01 -14.47 0.59
C LEU A 146 -20.16 -12.95 0.32
N PRO A 147 -21.32 -12.41 -0.10
CA PRO A 147 -21.49 -10.96 -0.26
C PRO A 147 -21.21 -10.19 1.05
N LEU A 148 -21.73 -10.66 2.18
CA LEU A 148 -21.55 -10.03 3.48
C LEU A 148 -20.08 -10.07 3.92
N SER A 149 -19.42 -11.22 3.75
CA SER A 149 -17.99 -11.34 4.08
C SER A 149 -17.12 -10.39 3.25
N LEU A 150 -17.39 -10.26 1.95
CA LEU A 150 -16.64 -9.32 1.10
C LEU A 150 -16.89 -7.85 1.46
N ASP A 151 -18.12 -7.52 1.89
CA ASP A 151 -18.43 -6.19 2.39
C ASP A 151 -17.65 -5.87 3.67
N GLN A 152 -17.56 -6.83 4.60
CA GLN A 152 -16.75 -6.71 5.81
C GLN A 152 -15.25 -6.58 5.50
N VAL A 153 -14.73 -7.31 4.50
CA VAL A 153 -13.36 -7.09 4.00
C VAL A 153 -13.20 -5.66 3.51
N ALA A 154 -14.14 -5.14 2.71
CA ALA A 154 -14.07 -3.78 2.17
C ALA A 154 -14.03 -2.74 3.30
N VAL A 155 -14.93 -2.84 4.29
CA VAL A 155 -14.97 -1.96 5.47
C VAL A 155 -13.63 -1.99 6.23
N TYR A 156 -13.12 -3.18 6.54
CA TYR A 156 -11.84 -3.32 7.24
C TYR A 156 -10.66 -2.70 6.45
N LEU A 157 -10.65 -2.84 5.12
CA LEU A 157 -9.62 -2.23 4.28
C LEU A 157 -9.73 -0.70 4.22
N GLU A 158 -10.95 -0.17 4.22
CA GLU A 158 -11.23 1.27 4.26
C GLU A 158 -10.75 1.89 5.58
N GLU A 159 -11.09 1.29 6.72
CA GLU A 159 -10.64 1.72 8.04
C GLU A 159 -9.11 1.75 8.13
N ASN A 160 -8.45 0.68 7.68
CA ASN A 160 -7.00 0.61 7.64
C ASN A 160 -6.36 1.65 6.72
N ALA A 161 -6.98 1.91 5.56
CA ALA A 161 -6.51 2.93 4.62
C ALA A 161 -6.69 4.34 5.20
N GLU A 162 -7.80 4.59 5.89
CA GLU A 162 -8.08 5.86 6.56
C GLU A 162 -7.10 6.09 7.72
N LEU A 163 -6.88 5.10 8.58
CA LEU A 163 -5.91 5.16 9.67
C LEU A 163 -4.53 5.49 9.13
N LYS A 164 -4.09 4.77 8.10
CA LYS A 164 -2.81 5.03 7.43
C LYS A 164 -2.75 6.46 6.87
N ARG A 165 -3.82 6.93 6.23
CA ARG A 165 -3.91 8.29 5.68
C ARG A 165 -3.81 9.34 6.78
N LYS A 166 -4.49 9.15 7.92
CA LYS A 166 -4.43 10.04 9.09
C LYS A 166 -3.01 10.12 9.64
N ILE A 167 -2.35 8.97 9.82
CA ILE A 167 -0.96 8.90 10.30
C ILE A 167 -0.02 9.64 9.34
N VAL A 168 -0.10 9.35 8.04
CA VAL A 168 0.75 10.01 7.04
C VAL A 168 0.50 11.51 7.05
N SER A 169 -0.76 11.95 7.07
CA SER A 169 -1.12 13.38 7.05
C SER A 169 -0.61 14.12 8.29
N ALA A 170 -0.70 13.50 9.47
CA ALA A 170 -0.17 14.08 10.71
C ALA A 170 1.37 14.23 10.68
N LEU A 171 2.07 13.32 9.99
CA LEU A 171 3.53 13.35 9.86
C LEU A 171 4.03 14.24 8.72
N MET A 172 3.16 14.65 7.79
CA MET A 172 3.55 15.50 6.65
C MET A 172 4.12 16.84 7.12
N TYR A 173 3.46 17.52 8.08
CA TYR A 173 3.92 18.84 8.55
C TYR A 173 5.32 18.77 9.20
N PRO A 174 5.57 17.90 10.21
CA PRO A 174 6.92 17.73 10.76
C PRO A 174 7.97 17.37 9.70
N MET A 175 7.63 16.49 8.76
CA MET A 175 8.57 16.06 7.71
C MET A 175 8.96 17.21 6.78
N VAL A 176 7.98 17.99 6.31
CA VAL A 176 8.25 19.17 5.45
C VAL A 176 9.09 20.20 6.19
N LEU A 177 8.76 20.49 7.46
CA LEU A 177 9.52 21.43 8.28
C LEU A 177 10.97 21.00 8.45
N VAL A 178 11.21 19.73 8.80
CA VAL A 178 12.56 19.18 8.97
C VAL A 178 13.36 19.23 7.66
N VAL A 179 12.74 18.89 6.53
CA VAL A 179 13.41 18.93 5.21
C VAL A 179 13.78 20.36 4.83
N VAL A 180 12.86 21.32 4.99
CA VAL A 180 13.11 22.73 4.67
C VAL A 180 14.16 23.33 5.59
N ALA A 181 14.07 23.10 6.91
CA ALA A 181 15.04 23.59 7.89
C ALA A 181 16.43 23.01 7.65
N THR A 182 16.52 21.69 7.44
CA THR A 182 17.80 21.02 7.13
C THR A 182 18.39 21.53 5.83
N GLY A 183 17.56 21.73 4.80
CA GLY A 183 17.98 22.29 3.51
C GLY A 183 18.51 23.72 3.65
N ALA A 184 17.82 24.58 4.41
CA ALA A 184 18.25 25.94 4.67
C ALA A 184 19.59 25.98 5.43
N ILE A 185 19.74 25.18 6.47
CA ILE A 185 21.01 25.04 7.22
C ILE A 185 22.11 24.53 6.30
N ALA A 186 21.85 23.54 5.44
CA ALA A 186 22.83 23.02 4.50
C ALA A 186 23.29 24.09 3.50
N VAL A 187 22.38 24.89 2.94
CA VAL A 187 22.73 26.01 2.04
C VAL A 187 23.55 27.06 2.78
N PHE A 188 23.16 27.40 4.01
CA PHE A 188 23.88 28.37 4.83
C PHE A 188 25.31 27.91 5.11
N LEU A 189 25.49 26.67 5.55
CA LEU A 189 26.80 26.09 5.83
C LEU A 189 27.65 25.95 4.57
N ILE A 190 27.10 25.42 3.47
CA ILE A 190 27.88 25.05 2.30
C ILE A 190 28.18 26.25 1.39
N LYS A 191 27.27 27.21 1.27
CA LYS A 191 27.41 28.36 0.36
C LYS A 191 27.71 29.67 1.07
N ILE A 192 26.97 30.00 2.13
CA ILE A 192 26.98 31.35 2.72
C ILE A 192 28.21 31.56 3.60
N ILE A 193 28.49 30.66 4.54
CA ILE A 193 29.64 30.79 5.47
C ILE A 193 30.98 30.96 4.74
N PRO A 194 31.28 30.21 3.65
CA PRO A 194 32.54 30.36 2.95
C PRO A 194 32.72 31.72 2.27
N ILE A 195 31.64 32.35 1.80
CA ILE A 195 31.68 33.71 1.25
C ILE A 195 32.14 34.69 2.35
N PHE A 196 31.57 34.57 3.55
CA PHE A 196 32.03 35.37 4.70
C PHE A 196 33.49 35.09 5.05
N SER A 197 33.91 33.82 5.01
CA SER A 197 35.32 33.45 5.26
C SER A 197 36.28 34.11 4.28
N GLU A 198 35.92 34.26 3.00
CA GLU A 198 36.74 34.96 2.00
C GLU A 198 36.83 36.46 2.28
N ILE A 199 35.71 37.08 2.64
CA ILE A 199 35.65 38.50 3.03
C ILE A 199 36.57 38.76 4.24
N PHE A 200 36.50 37.93 5.27
CA PHE A 200 37.32 38.09 6.48
C PHE A 200 38.83 37.92 6.23
N LYS A 201 39.23 37.03 5.31
CA LYS A 201 40.64 36.88 4.90
C LYS A 201 41.19 38.18 4.29
N GLY A 202 40.35 38.96 3.60
CA GLY A 202 40.75 40.24 2.99
C GLY A 202 41.07 41.35 4.01
N PHE A 203 40.60 41.24 5.25
CA PHE A 203 40.83 42.24 6.31
C PHE A 203 42.12 42.01 7.11
N ASN A 204 42.81 40.88 6.91
CA ASN A 204 44.06 40.53 7.59
C ASN A 204 43.99 40.59 9.14
N VAL A 205 42.79 40.36 9.70
CA VAL A 205 42.52 40.30 11.15
C VAL A 205 42.33 38.83 11.55
N GLU A 206 42.85 38.45 12.72
CA GLU A 206 42.64 37.11 13.26
C GLU A 206 41.16 36.90 13.64
N LEU A 207 40.59 35.79 13.17
CA LEU A 207 39.21 35.44 13.43
C LEU A 207 39.03 34.95 14.87
N PRO A 208 37.97 35.39 15.58
CA PRO A 208 37.60 34.83 16.87
C PRO A 208 37.37 33.31 16.80
N VAL A 209 37.70 32.58 17.86
CA VAL A 209 37.64 31.11 17.92
C VAL A 209 36.26 30.56 17.56
N LEU A 210 35.18 31.25 17.96
CA LEU A 210 33.80 30.87 17.62
C LEU A 210 33.56 30.90 16.10
N THR A 211 33.99 31.98 15.44
CA THR A 211 33.87 32.13 13.98
C THR A 211 34.71 31.09 13.23
N GLN A 212 35.94 30.84 13.71
CA GLN A 212 36.81 29.82 13.13
C GLN A 212 36.22 28.42 13.23
N THR A 213 35.59 28.09 14.37
CA THR A 213 34.92 26.80 14.59
C THR A 213 33.78 26.60 13.60
N VAL A 214 32.96 27.62 13.38
CA VAL A 214 31.84 27.60 12.43
C VAL A 214 32.33 27.42 10.99
N ILE A 215 33.41 28.10 10.60
CA ILE A 215 34.06 27.94 9.28
C ILE A 215 34.60 26.51 9.12
N ASN A 216 35.22 25.96 10.17
CA ASN A 216 35.73 24.58 10.15
C ASN A 216 34.59 23.56 9.95
N ILE A 217 33.47 23.71 10.66
CA ILE A 217 32.27 22.87 10.48
C ILE A 217 31.74 23.00 9.05
N SER A 218 31.66 24.21 8.51
CA SER A 218 31.27 24.46 7.12
C SER A 218 32.20 23.75 6.11
N ASN A 219 33.51 23.82 6.32
CA ASN A 219 34.49 23.17 5.44
C ASN A 219 34.38 21.64 5.49
N ILE A 220 34.17 21.08 6.68
CA ILE A 220 33.88 19.65 6.86
C ILE A 220 32.57 19.29 6.15
N ALA A 221 31.50 20.04 6.39
CA ALA A 221 30.20 19.82 5.78
C ALA A 221 30.27 19.86 4.25
N ARG A 222 30.99 20.82 3.66
CA ARG A 222 31.21 20.93 2.21
C ARG A 222 32.03 19.76 1.66
N LYS A 223 33.15 19.41 2.32
CA LYS A 223 34.05 18.34 1.88
C LYS A 223 33.38 16.96 1.95
N TYR A 224 32.64 16.70 3.01
CA TYR A 224 32.03 15.39 3.28
C TYR A 224 30.54 15.33 2.91
N PHE A 225 29.95 16.36 2.29
CA PHE A 225 28.52 16.39 1.98
C PHE A 225 28.02 15.13 1.26
N PHE A 226 28.68 14.76 0.15
CA PHE A 226 28.34 13.56 -0.62
C PHE A 226 28.64 12.27 0.15
N ILE A 227 29.66 12.28 1.01
CA ILE A 227 30.01 11.12 1.86
C ILE A 227 28.94 10.93 2.94
N VAL A 228 28.48 11.99 3.59
CA VAL A 228 27.41 11.95 4.59
C VAL A 228 26.10 11.46 3.97
N ILE A 229 25.74 11.96 2.79
CA ILE A 229 24.56 11.46 2.05
C ILE A 229 24.75 9.99 1.68
N GLY A 230 25.93 9.60 1.18
CA GLY A 230 26.24 8.21 0.85
C GLY A 230 26.13 7.28 2.06
N ILE A 231 26.66 7.69 3.21
CA ILE A 231 26.55 6.97 4.48
C ILE A 231 25.09 6.87 4.94
N ALA A 232 24.32 7.96 4.86
CA ALA A 232 22.91 7.96 5.23
C ALA A 232 22.10 6.97 4.37
N ILE A 233 22.34 6.97 3.05
CA ILE A 233 21.72 6.03 2.12
C ILE A 233 22.17 4.58 2.44
N ALA A 234 23.46 4.35 2.70
CA ALA A 234 23.99 3.04 3.05
C ALA A 234 23.37 2.51 4.35
N ILE A 235 23.31 3.33 5.40
CA ILE A 235 22.66 3.02 6.68
C ILE A 235 21.19 2.67 6.44
N PHE A 236 20.47 3.45 5.64
CA PHE A 236 19.08 3.17 5.30
C PHE A 236 18.90 1.78 4.67
N PHE A 237 19.74 1.40 3.71
CA PHE A 237 19.66 0.07 3.09
C PHE A 237 20.09 -1.05 4.03
N VAL A 238 21.09 -0.83 4.89
CA VAL A 238 21.52 -1.80 5.91
C VAL A 238 20.40 -2.04 6.91
N ILE A 239 19.78 -0.98 7.46
CA ILE A 239 18.63 -1.07 8.37
C ILE A 239 17.47 -1.76 7.67
N LYS A 240 17.15 -1.39 6.42
CA LYS A 240 16.06 -2.02 5.65
C LYS A 240 16.30 -3.52 5.47
N LYS A 241 17.52 -3.93 5.13
CA LYS A 241 17.89 -5.34 5.00
C LYS A 241 17.84 -6.05 6.36
N TYR A 242 18.30 -5.41 7.42
CA TYR A 242 18.25 -5.96 8.76
C TYR A 242 16.82 -6.20 9.26
N ILE A 243 15.91 -5.24 9.07
CA ILE A 243 14.49 -5.34 9.44
C ILE A 243 13.73 -6.38 8.59
N SER A 244 14.26 -6.77 7.43
CA SER A 244 13.68 -7.88 6.64
C SER A 244 13.96 -9.27 7.25
N THR A 245 14.87 -9.39 8.21
CA THR A 245 15.09 -10.62 8.96
C THR A 245 14.14 -10.72 10.15
N GLU A 246 13.73 -11.93 10.54
CA GLU A 246 12.81 -12.13 11.67
C GLU A 246 13.35 -11.54 12.98
N LYS A 247 14.63 -11.83 13.29
CA LYS A 247 15.29 -11.29 14.48
C LYS A 247 15.42 -9.77 14.43
N GLY A 248 15.83 -9.22 13.28
CA GLY A 248 15.98 -7.77 13.13
C GLY A 248 14.63 -7.03 13.20
N ARG A 249 13.56 -7.63 12.67
CA ARG A 249 12.20 -7.11 12.81
C ARG A 249 11.77 -7.08 14.27
N TRP A 250 11.97 -8.17 15.00
CA TRP A 250 11.62 -8.24 16.42
C TRP A 250 12.40 -7.20 17.26
N GLN A 251 13.71 -7.06 17.06
CA GLN A 251 14.53 -6.09 17.78
C GLN A 251 14.13 -4.64 17.44
N PHE A 252 13.81 -4.37 16.18
CA PHE A 252 13.33 -3.06 15.75
C PHE A 252 11.96 -2.72 16.36
N ASP A 253 11.01 -3.65 16.27
CA ASP A 253 9.66 -3.49 16.82
C ASP A 253 9.72 -3.33 18.36
N GLN A 254 10.64 -4.01 19.04
CA GLN A 254 10.88 -3.82 20.48
C GLN A 254 11.49 -2.46 20.79
N ALA A 255 12.45 -1.98 19.98
CA ALA A 255 13.06 -0.69 20.17
C ALA A 255 12.05 0.45 19.95
N ILE A 256 11.17 0.34 18.96
CA ILE A 256 10.17 1.37 18.65
C ILE A 256 9.18 1.55 19.80
N LEU A 257 8.80 0.46 20.47
CA LEU A 257 7.88 0.49 21.62
C LEU A 257 8.47 1.20 22.85
N LYS A 258 9.80 1.32 22.94
CA LYS A 258 10.48 2.02 24.05
C LYS A 258 10.61 3.52 23.81
N ILE A 259 10.36 4.01 22.60
CA ILE A 259 10.47 5.43 22.28
C ILE A 259 9.23 6.14 22.84
N PRO A 260 9.38 7.16 23.72
CA PRO A 260 8.25 7.91 24.23
C PRO A 260 7.41 8.51 23.09
N VAL A 261 6.09 8.59 23.26
CA VAL A 261 5.10 9.04 22.24
C VAL A 261 4.96 8.08 21.06
N VAL A 262 6.05 7.69 20.39
CA VAL A 262 6.01 6.78 19.23
C VAL A 262 5.59 5.37 19.63
N GLY A 263 6.13 4.85 20.73
CA GLY A 263 5.80 3.53 21.24
C GLY A 263 4.33 3.42 21.61
N GLN A 264 3.79 4.44 22.30
CA GLN A 264 2.37 4.53 22.64
C GLN A 264 1.50 4.56 21.38
N LEU A 265 1.87 5.35 20.36
CA LEU A 265 1.14 5.38 19.10
C LEU A 265 1.15 4.02 18.37
N VAL A 266 2.31 3.35 18.31
CA VAL A 266 2.43 2.03 17.69
C VAL A 266 1.60 0.99 18.44
N GLN A 267 1.57 1.07 19.76
CA GLN A 267 0.78 0.21 20.63
C GLN A 267 -0.72 0.40 20.39
N GLU A 268 -1.21 1.63 20.32
CA GLU A 268 -2.61 1.94 20.01
C GLU A 268 -3.01 1.45 18.62
N ILE A 269 -2.16 1.66 17.60
CA ILE A 269 -2.42 1.16 16.23
C ILE A 269 -2.47 -0.37 16.19
N ALA A 270 -1.56 -1.04 16.90
CA ALA A 270 -1.55 -2.51 16.93
C ALA A 270 -2.77 -3.07 17.67
N THR A 271 -3.19 -2.40 18.75
CA THR A 271 -4.37 -2.76 19.54
C THR A 271 -5.66 -2.54 18.74
N GLU A 272 -5.77 -1.43 18.02
CA GLU A 272 -6.92 -1.13 17.15
C GLU A 272 -7.06 -2.17 16.04
N ARG A 273 -5.98 -2.49 15.31
CA ARG A 273 -6.01 -3.52 14.27
C ARG A 273 -6.39 -4.89 14.81
N PHE A 274 -5.91 -5.20 16.01
CA PHE A 274 -6.26 -6.43 16.69
C PHE A 274 -7.75 -6.46 17.05
N ALA A 275 -8.25 -5.40 17.68
CA ALA A 275 -9.64 -5.27 18.12
C ALA A 275 -10.62 -5.31 16.93
N SER A 276 -10.43 -4.44 15.93
CA SER A 276 -11.27 -4.39 14.71
C SER A 276 -11.20 -5.71 13.94
N GLY A 277 -9.99 -6.28 13.77
CA GLY A 277 -9.81 -7.56 13.09
C GLY A 277 -10.51 -8.72 13.81
N LEU A 278 -10.34 -8.83 15.13
CA LEU A 278 -10.98 -9.85 15.95
C LEU A 278 -12.50 -9.67 15.97
N GLY A 279 -12.99 -8.45 16.18
CA GLY A 279 -14.41 -8.13 16.18
C GLY A 279 -15.09 -8.48 14.87
N THR A 280 -14.47 -8.11 13.74
CA THR A 280 -14.95 -8.44 12.40
C THR A 280 -15.03 -9.96 12.22
N LEU A 281 -13.96 -10.70 12.50
CA LEU A 281 -13.94 -12.16 12.34
C LEU A 281 -15.00 -12.86 13.19
N ILE A 282 -15.15 -12.48 14.47
CA ILE A 282 -16.16 -13.06 15.36
C ILE A 282 -17.57 -12.78 14.83
N LYS A 283 -17.85 -11.55 14.39
CA LYS A 283 -19.16 -11.19 13.81
C LYS A 283 -19.48 -11.95 12.53
N SER A 284 -18.46 -12.31 11.76
CA SER A 284 -18.60 -13.15 10.56
C SER A 284 -18.77 -14.64 10.87
N GLY A 285 -18.84 -15.02 12.15
CA GLY A 285 -19.01 -16.41 12.58
C GLY A 285 -17.72 -17.22 12.60
N VAL A 286 -16.55 -16.57 12.51
CA VAL A 286 -15.26 -17.28 12.63
C VAL A 286 -15.08 -17.74 14.07
N PRO A 287 -14.77 -19.03 14.32
CA PRO A 287 -14.51 -19.53 15.67
C PRO A 287 -13.40 -18.74 16.38
N ILE A 288 -13.61 -18.40 17.66
CA ILE A 288 -12.74 -17.48 18.42
C ILE A 288 -11.24 -17.84 18.37
N LEU A 289 -10.90 -19.12 18.48
CA LEU A 289 -9.50 -19.55 18.43
C LEU A 289 -8.86 -19.32 17.06
N HIS A 290 -9.62 -19.51 15.99
CA HIS A 290 -9.18 -19.24 14.62
C HIS A 290 -9.10 -17.73 14.37
N ALA A 291 -10.09 -16.98 14.87
CA ALA A 291 -10.10 -15.53 14.80
C ALA A 291 -8.87 -14.92 15.50
N LEU A 292 -8.52 -15.41 16.70
CA LEU A 292 -7.32 -15.00 17.42
C LEU A 292 -6.04 -15.32 16.66
N GLU A 293 -5.94 -16.49 16.01
CA GLU A 293 -4.76 -16.84 15.19
C GLU A 293 -4.57 -15.89 14.00
N ILE A 294 -5.67 -15.47 13.38
CA ILE A 294 -5.64 -14.54 12.26
C ILE A 294 -5.28 -13.14 12.75
N SER A 295 -5.96 -12.65 13.79
CA SER A 295 -5.74 -11.30 14.36
C SER A 295 -4.35 -11.13 14.96
N GLU A 296 -3.76 -12.19 15.51
CA GLU A 296 -2.35 -12.25 15.92
C GLU A 296 -1.41 -11.80 14.78
N LYS A 297 -1.63 -12.35 13.58
CA LYS A 297 -0.77 -12.11 12.40
C LYS A 297 -1.03 -10.74 11.74
N THR A 298 -2.16 -10.08 12.02
CA THR A 298 -2.52 -8.78 11.42
C THR A 298 -2.22 -7.57 12.30
N ALA A 299 -1.88 -7.76 13.59
CA ALA A 299 -1.53 -6.67 14.51
C ALA A 299 -0.34 -5.80 14.04
N GLY A 300 0.59 -6.36 13.25
CA GLY A 300 1.63 -5.60 12.53
C GLY A 300 2.88 -5.24 13.33
N ASN A 301 2.95 -5.57 14.62
CA ASN A 301 4.13 -5.49 15.47
C ASN A 301 4.48 -6.88 16.02
N LYS A 302 5.74 -7.32 15.86
CA LYS A 302 6.17 -8.67 16.26
C LYS A 302 6.17 -8.93 17.76
N VAL A 303 6.32 -7.88 18.58
CA VAL A 303 6.20 -8.00 20.05
C VAL A 303 4.74 -8.20 20.42
N MET A 304 3.83 -7.42 19.83
CA MET A 304 2.39 -7.58 20.01
C MET A 304 1.90 -8.96 19.55
N GLU A 305 2.37 -9.44 18.39
CA GLU A 305 2.06 -10.77 17.86
C GLU A 305 2.39 -11.89 18.87
N LYS A 306 3.55 -11.80 19.53
CA LYS A 306 3.95 -12.76 20.56
C LYS A 306 3.00 -12.74 21.76
N GLU A 307 2.62 -11.56 22.21
CA GLU A 307 1.75 -11.39 23.38
C GLU A 307 0.32 -11.86 23.07
N LEU A 308 -0.19 -11.56 21.87
CA LEU A 308 -1.46 -12.10 21.37
C LEU A 308 -1.43 -13.62 21.20
N ARG A 309 -0.28 -14.20 20.84
CA ARG A 309 -0.09 -15.66 20.83
C ARG A 309 -0.25 -16.25 22.23
N GLU A 310 0.32 -15.61 23.25
CA GLU A 310 0.17 -16.04 24.64
C GLU A 310 -1.29 -15.94 25.09
N VAL A 311 -2.00 -14.88 24.72
CA VAL A 311 -3.45 -14.74 24.94
C VAL A 311 -4.23 -15.87 24.28
N ARG A 312 -3.94 -16.18 23.01
CA ARG A 312 -4.60 -17.28 22.28
C ARG A 312 -4.37 -18.63 22.94
N MET A 313 -3.14 -18.89 23.42
CA MET A 313 -2.82 -20.12 24.15
C MET A 313 -3.56 -20.20 25.49
N ALA A 314 -3.66 -19.09 26.22
CA ALA A 314 -4.43 -19.03 27.46
C ALA A 314 -5.93 -19.29 27.24
N VAL A 315 -6.52 -18.69 26.21
CA VAL A 315 -7.93 -18.93 25.82
C VAL A 315 -8.15 -20.39 25.43
N LYS A 316 -7.19 -21.01 24.73
CA LYS A 316 -7.24 -22.45 24.40
C LYS A 316 -7.25 -23.34 25.66
N GLU A 317 -6.61 -22.90 26.73
CA GLU A 317 -6.60 -23.57 28.04
C GLU A 317 -7.85 -23.23 28.90
N GLY A 318 -8.78 -22.43 28.38
CA GLY A 318 -9.99 -22.01 29.09
C GLY A 318 -9.79 -20.83 30.06
N LYS A 319 -8.67 -20.12 29.98
CA LYS A 319 -8.44 -18.90 30.77
C LYS A 319 -9.08 -17.68 30.10
N GLY A 320 -9.50 -16.72 30.93
CA GLY A 320 -10.11 -15.48 30.46
C GLY A 320 -9.16 -14.64 29.59
N MET A 321 -9.67 -14.12 28.49
CA MET A 321 -8.91 -13.30 27.54
C MET A 321 -8.50 -11.97 28.18
N GLY A 322 -9.46 -11.25 28.76
CA GLY A 322 -9.21 -9.97 29.41
C GLY A 322 -8.20 -10.09 30.56
N GLN A 323 -8.33 -11.13 31.39
CA GLN A 323 -7.41 -11.42 32.49
C GLN A 323 -5.98 -11.71 32.00
N THR A 324 -5.84 -12.38 30.86
CA THR A 324 -4.51 -12.66 30.30
C THR A 324 -3.87 -11.39 29.74
N MET A 325 -4.67 -10.54 29.09
CA MET A 325 -4.19 -9.26 28.55
C MET A 325 -3.77 -8.27 29.64
N GLN A 326 -4.39 -8.29 30.83
CA GLN A 326 -3.98 -7.47 31.98
C GLN A 326 -2.54 -7.71 32.44
N LYS A 327 -1.96 -8.88 32.16
CA LYS A 327 -0.57 -9.18 32.52
C LYS A 327 0.44 -8.45 31.62
N SER A 328 -0.02 -7.96 30.47
CA SER A 328 0.81 -7.26 29.49
C SER A 328 0.56 -5.76 29.56
N ASN A 329 1.63 -4.97 29.58
CA ASN A 329 1.55 -3.50 29.54
C ASN A 329 1.30 -2.96 28.11
N LEU A 330 1.08 -3.85 27.14
CA LEU A 330 0.90 -3.50 25.73
C LEU A 330 -0.55 -3.21 25.33
N PHE A 331 -1.53 -3.47 26.19
CA PHE A 331 -2.92 -3.20 25.85
C PHE A 331 -3.45 -1.99 26.61
N SER A 332 -4.23 -1.15 25.93
CA SER A 332 -4.91 -0.03 26.58
C SER A 332 -5.93 -0.55 27.59
N PRO A 333 -6.04 0.05 28.80
CA PRO A 333 -7.01 -0.37 29.81
C PRO A 333 -8.45 -0.43 29.28
N LEU A 334 -8.82 0.47 28.37
CA LEU A 334 -10.14 0.49 27.75
C LEU A 334 -10.43 -0.80 26.98
N VAL A 335 -9.47 -1.25 26.16
CA VAL A 335 -9.63 -2.47 25.33
C VAL A 335 -9.72 -3.71 26.19
N ILE A 336 -8.89 -3.79 27.24
CA ILE A 336 -8.98 -4.87 28.23
C ILE A 336 -10.37 -4.92 28.86
N GLN A 337 -10.92 -3.76 29.23
CA GLN A 337 -12.24 -3.67 29.86
C GLN A 337 -13.35 -4.07 28.88
N MET A 338 -13.30 -3.60 27.64
CA MET A 338 -14.28 -3.97 26.60
C MET A 338 -14.25 -5.46 26.29
N ILE A 339 -13.07 -6.07 26.24
CA ILE A 339 -12.91 -7.52 26.07
C ILE A 339 -13.46 -8.28 27.28
N SER A 340 -13.13 -7.85 28.49
CA SER A 340 -13.60 -8.51 29.71
C SER A 340 -15.12 -8.49 29.81
N VAL A 341 -15.75 -7.32 29.57
CA VAL A 341 -17.21 -7.18 29.55
C VAL A 341 -17.82 -7.98 28.40
N GLY A 342 -17.23 -7.92 27.20
CA GLY A 342 -17.71 -8.67 26.04
C GLY A 342 -17.63 -10.18 26.22
N GLU A 343 -16.61 -10.66 26.93
CA GLU A 343 -16.42 -12.06 27.28
C GLU A 343 -17.49 -12.54 28.27
N GLU A 344 -17.79 -11.75 29.31
CA GLU A 344 -18.83 -12.06 30.31
C GLU A 344 -20.24 -12.15 29.72
N ILE A 345 -20.59 -11.25 28.79
CA ILE A 345 -21.92 -11.20 28.19
C ILE A 345 -22.03 -12.00 26.87
N GLY A 346 -20.94 -12.60 26.40
CA GLY A 346 -20.89 -13.36 25.15
C GLY A 346 -20.99 -12.52 23.86
N GLU A 347 -20.75 -11.21 23.94
CA GLU A 347 -20.90 -10.25 22.83
C GLU A 347 -19.58 -9.54 22.48
N LEU A 348 -18.47 -10.29 22.52
CA LEU A 348 -17.12 -9.79 22.16
C LEU A 348 -17.10 -9.06 20.82
N GLY A 349 -17.75 -9.62 19.80
CA GLY A 349 -17.79 -9.02 18.46
C GLY A 349 -18.41 -7.62 18.45
N LYS A 350 -19.49 -7.38 19.20
CA LYS A 350 -20.13 -6.05 19.28
C LYS A 350 -19.33 -5.06 20.11
N MET A 351 -18.66 -5.53 21.17
CA MET A 351 -17.84 -4.66 22.02
C MET A 351 -16.56 -4.21 21.33
N LEU A 352 -15.96 -5.04 20.45
CA LEU A 352 -14.71 -4.72 19.76
C LEU A 352 -14.85 -3.87 18.49
N ASP A 353 -16.09 -3.60 18.06
CA ASP A 353 -16.42 -2.82 16.87
C ASP A 353 -16.56 -1.32 17.14
N ARG A 354 -16.34 -0.90 18.38
CA ARG A 354 -16.43 0.48 18.87
C ARG A 354 -15.08 0.90 19.41
#